data_AF-A0A1Z5KK35-F1
#
_entry.id   AF-A0A1Z5KK35-F1
#
_cell.length_a   1.000
_cell.length_b   1.000
_cell.length_c   1.000
_cell.angle_alpha   90.00
_cell.angle_beta   90.00
_cell.angle_gamma   90.00
#
_symmetry.space_group_name_H-M   'P 1'
#
loop_
_entity.id
_entity.type
_entity.pdbx_description
1 polymer ?
#
loop_
_entity_poly.entity_id
_entity_poly.type
_entity_poly.pdbx_seq_one_letter_code
_entity_poly.pdbx_strand_id
1 'polypeptide(L)'
;MTTSDINTNVEKPRIRIVFSDLDGTLIHYPTDAAQYAREHSEPILQLPPSATGTRGVISAQTLLYAQELRKRGVKLVLISGMRTSTLISRLPFLPEADVYCTEAGGRIFYRVSPVDGQYTCQPVQYEGAQMLDKFGLQEDMEWRKRWEDKGAAGKEGFIGNELAYEQTQDPLPISQRSGLLWEFAASLELKDLVIDCKSYSTCFRVHRSQQSKQGEQLFDDLLNGKISCPPGLATSTNLGAIDFYPTASGKKNW
;
A
#
# COMPACT_ATOMS: atom_id res chain seq x y z
N MET A 1 1.88 40.61 -30.21
CA MET A 1 1.80 39.82 -28.97
C MET A 1 0.34 39.51 -28.72
N THR A 2 -0.11 38.32 -29.10
CA THR A 2 -1.49 37.87 -28.92
C THR A 2 -1.60 37.19 -27.55
N THR A 3 -2.21 37.88 -26.60
CA THR A 3 -2.69 37.32 -25.34
C THR A 3 -3.77 36.29 -25.66
N SER A 4 -3.44 35.01 -25.54
CA SER A 4 -4.43 33.93 -25.62
C SER A 4 -5.35 34.01 -24.41
N ASP A 5 -6.60 34.38 -24.65
CA ASP A 5 -7.67 34.33 -23.66
C ASP A 5 -7.77 32.90 -23.10
N ILE A 6 -7.39 32.74 -21.83
CA ILE A 6 -7.63 31.49 -21.10
C ILE A 6 -9.14 31.38 -20.93
N ASN A 7 -9.74 30.47 -21.69
CA ASN A 7 -11.17 30.19 -21.65
C ASN A 7 -11.54 29.65 -20.26
N THR A 8 -12.05 30.52 -19.38
CA THR A 8 -12.36 30.23 -17.96
C THR A 8 -13.61 29.36 -17.77
N ASN A 9 -14.25 28.89 -18.84
CA ASN A 9 -15.49 28.11 -18.81
C ASN A 9 -15.27 26.59 -18.82
N VAL A 10 -14.15 26.09 -18.27
CA VAL A 10 -14.04 24.65 -18.01
C VAL A 10 -14.91 24.32 -16.80
N GLU A 11 -16.08 23.75 -17.06
CA GLU A 11 -17.01 23.29 -16.05
C GLU A 11 -16.28 22.31 -15.12
N LYS A 12 -16.16 22.66 -13.84
CA LYS A 12 -15.45 21.81 -12.88
C LYS A 12 -16.17 20.47 -12.78
N PRO A 13 -15.45 19.33 -12.76
CA PRO A 13 -16.10 18.04 -12.67
C PRO A 13 -16.88 17.95 -11.35
N ARG A 14 -18.09 17.40 -11.42
CA ARG A 14 -18.96 17.18 -10.24
C ARG A 14 -18.25 16.30 -9.21
N ILE A 15 -17.49 15.30 -9.68
CA ILE A 15 -16.63 14.45 -8.86
C ILE A 15 -15.22 15.02 -8.92
N ARG A 16 -14.60 15.26 -7.76
CA ARG A 16 -13.26 15.87 -7.69
C ARG A 16 -12.17 14.89 -7.26
N ILE A 17 -12.52 13.90 -6.46
CA ILE A 17 -11.58 12.94 -5.88
C ILE A 17 -12.24 11.56 -5.88
N VAL A 18 -11.48 10.54 -6.27
CA VAL A 18 -11.85 9.13 -6.17
C VAL A 18 -10.81 8.42 -5.33
N PHE A 19 -11.26 7.70 -4.31
CA PHE A 19 -10.45 6.80 -3.50
C PHE A 19 -10.73 5.38 -3.96
N SER A 20 -9.70 4.61 -4.29
CA SER A 20 -9.83 3.22 -4.67
C SER A 20 -8.90 2.36 -3.85
N ASP A 21 -9.41 1.25 -3.33
CA ASP A 21 -8.56 0.16 -2.88
C ASP A 21 -7.84 -0.48 -4.08
N LEU A 22 -6.75 -1.21 -3.82
CA LEU A 22 -6.02 -1.96 -4.84
C LEU A 22 -6.40 -3.44 -4.84
N ASP A 23 -6.08 -4.15 -3.76
CA ASP A 23 -6.19 -5.60 -3.69
C ASP A 23 -7.64 -6.06 -3.60
N GLY A 24 -8.09 -6.84 -4.59
CA GLY A 24 -9.50 -7.27 -4.71
C GLY A 24 -10.42 -6.25 -5.36
N THR A 25 -9.94 -5.02 -5.62
CA THR A 25 -10.71 -3.96 -6.30
C THR A 25 -10.19 -3.68 -7.71
N LEU A 26 -8.91 -3.30 -7.83
CA LEU A 26 -8.26 -3.07 -9.13
C LEU A 26 -7.31 -4.20 -9.50
N ILE A 27 -6.76 -4.89 -8.50
CA ILE A 27 -5.83 -6.00 -8.65
C ILE A 27 -6.54 -7.28 -8.25
N HIS A 28 -6.47 -8.31 -9.09
CA HIS A 28 -7.01 -9.64 -8.81
C HIS A 28 -5.90 -10.67 -8.67
N TYR A 29 -6.20 -11.77 -7.99
CA TYR A 29 -5.25 -12.81 -7.62
C TYR A 29 -5.72 -14.19 -8.10
N PRO A 30 -5.70 -14.45 -9.41
CA PRO A 30 -6.01 -15.77 -9.94
C PRO A 30 -4.97 -16.80 -9.51
N THR A 31 -5.40 -18.07 -9.39
CA THR A 31 -4.49 -19.20 -9.06
C THR A 31 -3.38 -19.35 -10.09
N ASP A 32 -3.71 -19.20 -11.38
CA ASP A 32 -2.75 -19.15 -12.48
C ASP A 32 -2.94 -17.83 -13.26
N ALA A 33 -2.08 -16.86 -12.98
CA ALA A 33 -2.09 -15.55 -13.63
C ALA A 33 -1.82 -15.62 -15.14
N ALA A 34 -1.01 -16.60 -15.59
CA ALA A 34 -0.69 -16.73 -17.00
C ALA A 34 -1.84 -17.36 -17.78
N GLN A 35 -2.50 -18.36 -17.21
CA GLN A 35 -3.74 -18.91 -17.76
C GLN A 35 -4.85 -17.86 -17.77
N TYR A 36 -5.07 -17.17 -16.65
CA TYR A 36 -6.08 -16.11 -16.56
C TYR A 36 -5.89 -15.05 -17.65
N ALA A 37 -4.65 -14.61 -17.89
CA ALA A 37 -4.34 -13.66 -18.96
C ALA A 37 -4.60 -14.19 -20.38
N ARG A 38 -4.55 -15.51 -20.63
CA ARG A 38 -4.85 -16.10 -21.95
C ARG A 38 -6.34 -16.30 -22.19
N GLU A 39 -7.11 -16.48 -21.12
CA GLU A 39 -8.55 -16.78 -21.20
C GLU A 39 -9.41 -15.52 -21.38
N HIS A 40 -8.84 -14.35 -21.13
CA HIS A 40 -9.52 -13.07 -21.27
C HIS A 40 -9.10 -12.39 -22.57
N SER A 41 -10.07 -11.78 -23.26
CA SER A 41 -9.83 -11.09 -24.53
C SER A 41 -9.11 -9.75 -24.35
N GLU A 42 -9.25 -9.14 -23.18
CA GLU A 42 -8.62 -7.87 -22.84
C GLU A 42 -7.15 -8.05 -22.42
N PRO A 43 -6.28 -7.08 -22.75
CA PRO A 43 -4.89 -7.13 -22.30
C PRO A 43 -4.80 -7.09 -20.78
N ILE A 44 -4.11 -8.08 -20.20
CA ILE A 44 -3.89 -8.20 -18.75
C ILE A 44 -2.40 -8.08 -18.45
N LEU A 45 -2.06 -7.18 -17.53
CA LEU A 45 -0.72 -7.01 -17.02
C LEU A 45 -0.54 -7.88 -15.77
N GLN A 46 0.57 -8.62 -15.74
CA GLN A 46 0.99 -9.36 -14.57
C GLN A 46 1.93 -8.50 -13.71
N LEU A 47 1.57 -8.31 -12.44
CA LEU A 47 2.38 -7.55 -11.52
C LEU A 47 3.56 -8.39 -11.02
N PRO A 48 4.66 -7.75 -10.56
CA PRO A 48 5.70 -8.44 -9.81
C PRO A 48 5.12 -9.20 -8.60
N PRO A 49 5.64 -10.39 -8.28
CA PRO A 49 5.19 -11.15 -7.12
C PRO A 49 5.47 -10.35 -5.85
N SER A 50 4.57 -10.46 -4.88
CA SER A 50 4.83 -9.98 -3.52
C SER A 50 5.88 -10.88 -2.85
N ALA A 51 6.40 -10.48 -1.68
CA ALA A 51 7.37 -11.32 -0.98
C ALA A 51 6.77 -12.64 -0.42
N THR A 52 5.44 -12.78 -0.39
CA THR A 52 4.76 -14.06 -0.11
C THR A 52 4.59 -14.92 -1.37
N GLY A 53 5.12 -14.48 -2.51
CA GLY A 53 5.04 -15.18 -3.81
C GLY A 53 3.76 -14.90 -4.59
N THR A 54 2.73 -14.31 -3.96
CA THR A 54 1.45 -14.05 -4.62
C THR A 54 1.60 -13.03 -5.74
N ARG A 55 1.11 -13.38 -6.94
CA ARG A 55 1.16 -12.55 -8.15
C ARG A 55 -0.22 -11.97 -8.45
N GLY A 56 -0.29 -10.64 -8.50
CA GLY A 56 -1.52 -9.95 -8.90
C GLY A 56 -1.59 -9.78 -10.42
N VAL A 57 -2.80 -9.57 -10.92
CA VAL A 57 -3.07 -9.14 -12.29
C VAL A 57 -3.96 -7.90 -12.30
N ILE A 58 -3.81 -7.06 -13.34
CA ILE A 58 -4.65 -5.88 -13.58
C ILE A 58 -4.94 -5.78 -15.07
N SER A 59 -6.17 -5.45 -15.45
CA SER A 59 -6.52 -5.25 -16.85
C SER A 59 -6.03 -3.88 -17.34
N ALA A 60 -5.58 -3.81 -18.60
CA ALA A 60 -5.25 -2.55 -19.25
C ALA A 60 -6.46 -1.60 -19.29
N GLN A 61 -7.68 -2.16 -19.39
CA GLN A 61 -8.92 -1.40 -19.34
C GLN A 61 -9.09 -0.61 -18.04
N THR A 62 -8.74 -1.20 -16.89
CA THR A 62 -8.75 -0.50 -15.59
C THR A 62 -7.75 0.66 -15.58
N LEU A 63 -6.56 0.45 -16.14
CA LEU A 63 -5.53 1.50 -16.23
C LEU A 63 -6.01 2.66 -17.13
N LEU A 64 -6.66 2.35 -18.25
CA LEU A 64 -7.26 3.35 -19.15
C LEU A 64 -8.34 4.17 -18.43
N TYR A 65 -9.24 3.54 -17.68
CA TYR A 65 -10.27 4.25 -16.93
C TYR A 65 -9.69 5.20 -15.87
N ALA A 66 -8.64 4.77 -15.17
CA ALA A 66 -7.95 5.64 -14.22
C ALA A 66 -7.27 6.83 -14.92
N GLN A 67 -6.65 6.61 -16.08
CA GLN A 67 -6.07 7.68 -16.89
C GLN A 67 -7.14 8.69 -17.34
N GLU A 68 -8.29 8.21 -17.82
CA GLU A 68 -9.42 9.05 -18.24
C GLU A 68 -10.04 9.86 -17.09
N LEU A 69 -10.17 9.27 -15.90
CA LEU A 69 -10.61 10.01 -14.71
C LEU A 69 -9.69 11.21 -14.44
N ARG A 70 -8.37 10.99 -14.46
CA ARG A 70 -7.40 12.05 -14.20
C ARG A 70 -7.36 13.13 -15.27
N LYS A 71 -7.50 12.76 -16.55
CA LYS A 71 -7.64 13.72 -17.66
C LYS A 71 -8.83 14.66 -17.50
N ARG A 72 -9.90 14.19 -16.87
CA ARG A 72 -11.11 14.99 -16.55
C ARG A 72 -10.92 15.87 -15.31
N GLY A 73 -9.72 15.96 -14.75
CA GLY A 73 -9.41 16.75 -13.57
C GLY A 73 -9.83 16.12 -12.25
N VAL A 74 -10.16 14.82 -12.25
CA VAL A 74 -10.46 14.06 -11.03
C VAL A 74 -9.16 13.57 -10.40
N LYS A 75 -8.96 13.84 -9.11
CA LYS A 75 -7.83 13.31 -8.35
C LYS A 75 -8.05 11.86 -8.01
N LEU A 76 -7.04 11.02 -8.25
CA LEU A 76 -7.08 9.61 -7.89
C LEU A 76 -6.19 9.36 -6.66
N VAL A 77 -6.76 8.70 -5.66
CA VAL A 77 -6.06 8.24 -4.47
C VAL A 77 -6.15 6.72 -4.42
N LEU A 78 -4.99 6.06 -4.44
CA LEU A 78 -4.90 4.61 -4.31
C LEU A 78 -4.55 4.24 -2.88
N ILE A 79 -5.32 3.34 -2.29
CA ILE A 79 -5.15 2.88 -0.90
C ILE A 79 -4.90 1.38 -0.91
N SER A 80 -3.96 0.89 -0.12
CA SER A 80 -3.78 -0.54 0.09
C SER A 80 -3.19 -0.87 1.46
N GLY A 81 -3.47 -2.10 1.92
CA GLY A 81 -2.79 -2.72 3.06
C GLY A 81 -1.40 -3.25 2.72
N MET A 82 -0.96 -3.19 1.47
CA MET A 82 0.35 -3.72 1.07
C MET A 82 1.50 -2.99 1.77
N ARG A 83 2.59 -3.73 1.99
CA ARG A 83 3.89 -3.18 2.39
C ARG A 83 4.31 -2.07 1.43
N THR A 84 5.03 -1.09 1.95
CA THR A 84 5.56 -0.02 1.11
C THR A 84 6.48 -0.56 0.01
N SER A 85 7.34 -1.53 0.33
CA SER A 85 8.20 -2.18 -0.68
C SER A 85 7.42 -2.91 -1.79
N THR A 86 6.28 -3.51 -1.45
CA THR A 86 5.39 -4.15 -2.42
C THR A 86 4.72 -3.11 -3.31
N LEU A 87 4.28 -1.97 -2.77
CA LEU A 87 3.77 -0.88 -3.60
C LEU A 87 4.85 -0.43 -4.58
N ILE A 88 6.05 -0.14 -4.09
CA ILE A 88 7.15 0.38 -4.90
C ILE A 88 7.50 -0.56 -6.06
N SER A 89 7.64 -1.86 -5.80
CA SER A 89 7.95 -2.82 -6.87
C SER A 89 6.84 -2.94 -7.91
N ARG A 90 5.57 -2.74 -7.51
CA ARG A 90 4.40 -2.86 -8.37
C ARG A 90 4.01 -1.55 -9.04
N LEU A 91 4.44 -0.42 -8.51
CA LEU A 91 4.03 0.92 -8.94
C LEU A 91 4.13 1.15 -10.46
N PRO A 92 5.15 0.65 -11.17
CA PRO A 92 5.19 0.75 -12.64
C PRO A 92 3.99 0.14 -13.37
N PHE A 93 3.30 -0.80 -12.74
CA PHE A 93 2.17 -1.56 -13.31
C PHE A 93 0.81 -1.08 -12.78
N LEU A 94 0.78 -0.15 -11.83
CA LEU A 94 -0.44 0.36 -11.21
C LEU A 94 -0.95 1.60 -11.97
N PRO A 95 -2.23 1.96 -11.77
CA PRO A 95 -2.71 3.25 -12.27
C PRO A 95 -1.84 4.40 -11.74
N GLU A 96 -1.52 5.34 -12.62
CA GLU A 96 -0.94 6.60 -12.18
C GLU A 96 -1.97 7.35 -11.34
N ALA A 97 -1.59 7.75 -10.14
CA ALA A 97 -2.46 8.40 -9.16
C ALA A 97 -1.80 9.66 -8.61
N ASP A 98 -2.61 10.51 -7.97
CA ASP A 98 -2.13 11.73 -7.32
C ASP A 98 -1.57 11.43 -5.92
N VAL A 99 -2.13 10.42 -5.25
CA VAL A 99 -1.72 9.98 -3.91
C VAL A 99 -1.73 8.46 -3.83
N TYR A 100 -0.73 7.90 -3.14
CA TYR A 100 -0.60 6.50 -2.82
C TYR A 100 -0.53 6.30 -1.31
N CYS A 101 -1.44 5.52 -0.75
CA CYS A 101 -1.49 5.18 0.66
C CYS A 101 -1.16 3.69 0.85
N THR A 102 -0.13 3.39 1.63
CA THR A 102 0.28 2.01 1.96
C THR A 102 0.06 1.71 3.43
N GLU A 103 0.23 0.44 3.81
CA GLU A 103 0.17 0.02 5.22
C GLU A 103 -1.14 0.45 5.89
N ALA A 104 -2.26 0.24 5.18
CA ALA A 104 -3.60 0.65 5.61
C ALA A 104 -3.71 2.17 5.88
N GLY A 105 -2.97 2.99 5.13
CA GLY A 105 -2.94 4.45 5.28
C GLY A 105 -1.95 4.96 6.31
N GLY A 106 -1.11 4.08 6.87
CA GLY A 106 -0.04 4.51 7.77
C GLY A 106 1.09 5.26 7.06
N ARG A 107 1.23 5.10 5.73
CA ARG A 107 2.13 5.94 4.92
C ARG A 107 1.40 6.52 3.72
N ILE A 108 1.68 7.78 3.42
CA ILE A 108 1.06 8.55 2.34
C ILE A 108 2.16 9.14 1.47
N PHE A 109 2.06 8.94 0.17
CA PHE A 109 3.00 9.46 -0.82
C PHE A 109 2.28 10.28 -1.87
N TYR A 110 2.76 11.48 -2.11
CA TYR A 110 2.31 12.36 -3.18
C TYR A 110 3.12 12.10 -4.44
N ARG A 111 2.43 12.06 -5.58
CA ARG A 111 3.11 12.10 -6.89
C ARG A 111 3.71 13.49 -7.11
N VAL A 112 4.99 13.52 -7.44
CA VAL A 112 5.73 14.76 -7.73
C VAL A 112 6.51 14.63 -9.04
N SER A 113 7.01 15.75 -9.56
CA SER A 113 7.97 15.72 -10.66
C SER A 113 9.24 14.97 -10.20
N PRO A 114 9.88 14.15 -11.06
CA PRO A 114 11.13 13.47 -10.70
C PRO A 114 12.23 14.47 -10.33
N VAL A 115 12.97 14.17 -9.27
CA VAL A 115 14.16 14.92 -8.82
C VAL A 115 15.30 13.93 -8.59
N ASP A 116 16.54 14.32 -8.89
CA ASP A 116 17.71 13.48 -8.67
C ASP A 116 17.85 13.09 -7.19
N GLY A 117 18.19 11.83 -6.93
CA GLY A 117 18.30 11.27 -5.57
C GLY A 117 16.97 10.85 -4.93
N GLN A 118 15.83 11.08 -5.60
CA GLN A 118 14.52 10.61 -5.16
C GLN A 118 14.13 9.32 -5.90
N TYR A 119 13.31 8.50 -5.25
CA TYR A 119 12.64 7.40 -5.95
C TYR A 119 11.86 7.92 -7.16
N THR A 120 12.12 7.34 -8.32
CA THR A 120 11.45 7.64 -9.59
C THR A 120 10.79 6.39 -10.14
N CYS A 121 9.49 6.47 -10.40
CA CYS A 121 8.72 5.46 -11.09
C CYS A 121 8.79 5.69 -12.61
N GLN A 122 9.09 4.63 -13.35
CA GLN A 122 8.89 4.58 -14.80
C GLN A 122 7.69 3.65 -15.08
N PRO A 123 6.51 4.20 -15.43
CA PRO A 123 5.35 3.38 -15.75
C PRO A 123 5.62 2.44 -16.93
N VAL A 124 5.06 1.23 -16.83
CA VAL A 124 5.02 0.26 -17.94
C VAL A 124 3.91 0.69 -18.89
N GLN A 125 4.26 0.78 -20.17
CA GLN A 125 3.29 1.06 -21.22
C GLN A 125 2.31 -0.10 -21.37
N TYR A 126 1.04 0.23 -21.58
CA TYR A 126 -0.03 -0.74 -21.81
C TYR A 126 -0.83 -0.34 -23.05
N GLU A 127 -1.55 -1.30 -23.62
CA GLU A 127 -2.33 -1.08 -24.83
C GLU A 127 -3.38 0.02 -24.63
N GLY A 128 -3.45 0.95 -25.59
CA GLY A 128 -4.35 2.11 -25.54
C GLY A 128 -3.86 3.27 -24.66
N ALA A 129 -2.77 3.10 -23.90
CA ALA A 129 -2.24 4.17 -23.07
C ALA A 129 -1.78 5.36 -23.92
N GLN A 130 -2.10 6.58 -23.48
CA GLN A 130 -1.28 7.72 -23.87
C GLN A 130 0.11 7.60 -23.24
N MET A 131 1.10 8.29 -23.82
CA MET A 131 2.46 8.33 -23.30
C MET A 131 2.46 8.63 -21.79
N LEU A 132 3.01 7.70 -21.01
CA LEU A 132 3.12 7.78 -19.56
C LEU A 132 4.48 8.38 -19.20
N ASP A 133 4.45 9.51 -18.52
CA ASP A 133 5.65 10.18 -18.03
C ASP A 133 6.17 9.52 -16.74
N LYS A 134 7.49 9.53 -16.58
CA LYS A 134 8.11 9.21 -15.29
C LYS A 134 7.67 10.19 -14.20
N PHE A 135 7.59 9.72 -12.96
CA PHE A 135 7.22 10.55 -11.81
C PHE A 135 7.98 10.16 -10.54
N GLY A 136 8.12 11.09 -9.61
CA GLY A 136 8.69 10.85 -8.28
C GLY A 136 7.61 10.62 -7.21
N LEU A 137 8.03 10.10 -6.05
CA LEU A 137 7.18 9.98 -4.86
C LEU A 137 7.75 10.74 -3.67
N GLN A 138 6.96 11.64 -3.08
CA GLN A 138 7.29 12.36 -1.86
C GLN A 138 6.40 11.90 -0.71
N GLU A 139 7.01 11.42 0.38
CA GLU A 139 6.27 11.03 1.59
C GLU A 139 5.70 12.26 2.32
N ASP A 140 4.50 12.13 2.86
CA ASP A 140 3.92 13.10 3.78
C ASP A 140 4.62 13.02 5.14
N MET A 141 5.59 13.90 5.36
CA MET A 141 6.38 13.94 6.58
C MET A 141 5.58 14.44 7.80
N GLU A 142 4.53 15.24 7.60
CA GLU A 142 3.64 15.65 8.69
C GLU A 142 2.79 14.47 9.16
N TRP A 143 2.30 13.66 8.23
CA TRP A 143 1.59 12.42 8.53
C TRP A 143 2.50 11.40 9.20
N ARG A 144 3.70 11.16 8.67
CA ARG A 144 4.71 10.27 9.28
C ARG A 144 5.01 10.65 10.72
N LYS A 145 5.22 11.94 11.01
CA LYS A 145 5.50 12.43 12.36
C LYS A 145 4.39 12.08 13.37
N ARG A 146 3.13 11.96 12.93
CA ARG A 146 2.03 11.52 13.81
C ARG A 146 2.19 10.08 14.26
N TRP A 147 2.83 9.24 13.46
CA TRP A 147 3.07 7.83 13.75
C TRP A 147 4.34 7.55 14.52
N GLU A 148 5.28 8.49 14.50
CA GLU A 148 6.49 8.43 15.33
C GLU A 148 6.18 8.57 16.83
N ASP A 149 4.94 8.91 17.20
CA ASP A 149 4.45 8.92 18.57
C ASP A 149 4.44 7.51 19.18
N LYS A 150 4.76 7.42 20.47
CA LYS A 150 4.80 6.15 21.22
C LYS A 150 3.41 5.52 21.39
N GLY A 151 2.34 6.29 21.34
CA GLY A 151 0.96 5.79 21.29
C GLY A 151 0.58 5.16 19.95
N ALA A 152 1.45 5.22 18.94
CA ALA A 152 1.23 4.65 17.61
C ALA A 152 2.34 3.64 17.26
N ALA A 153 3.22 3.96 16.31
CA ALA A 153 4.23 3.05 15.76
C ALA A 153 5.65 3.38 16.22
N GLY A 154 5.88 4.51 16.91
CA GLY A 154 7.22 4.95 17.26
C GLY A 154 8.10 5.29 16.04
N LYS A 155 9.20 6.00 16.28
CA LYS A 155 10.14 6.41 15.22
C LYS A 155 10.93 5.23 14.64
N GLU A 156 11.18 4.21 15.45
CA GLU A 156 12.02 3.07 15.10
C GLU A 156 11.38 2.19 14.01
N GLY A 157 10.06 2.22 13.86
CA GLY A 157 9.36 1.49 12.79
C GLY A 157 9.78 1.95 11.39
N PHE A 158 10.17 3.22 11.24
CA PHE A 158 10.52 3.77 9.93
C PHE A 158 11.97 3.55 9.51
N ILE A 159 12.85 3.21 10.45
CA ILE A 159 14.29 3.02 10.20
C ILE A 159 14.49 1.83 9.25
N GLY A 160 15.20 2.06 8.14
CA GLY A 160 15.48 1.06 7.11
C GLY A 160 14.29 0.79 6.16
N ASN A 161 13.21 1.56 6.27
CA ASN A 161 12.02 1.47 5.44
C ASN A 161 11.79 2.74 4.59
N GLU A 162 12.78 3.64 4.52
CA GLU A 162 12.75 4.84 3.72
C GLU A 162 12.69 4.54 2.21
N LEU A 163 12.07 5.45 1.44
CA LEU A 163 12.05 5.37 -0.03
C LEU A 163 13.35 5.83 -0.71
N ALA A 164 14.35 6.24 0.07
CA ALA A 164 15.59 6.78 -0.47
C ALA A 164 16.33 5.73 -1.30
N TYR A 165 17.08 6.20 -2.31
CA TYR A 165 17.89 5.36 -3.20
C TYR A 165 18.91 4.51 -2.43
N GLU A 166 19.36 5.01 -1.28
CA GLU A 166 20.24 4.32 -0.36
C GLU A 166 19.49 4.07 0.93
N GLN A 167 18.99 2.83 1.10
CA GLN A 167 18.69 2.35 2.44
C GLN A 167 20.02 2.31 3.21
N THR A 168 20.22 3.28 4.09
CA THR A 168 21.47 3.40 4.84
C THR A 168 21.55 2.43 6.01
N GLN A 169 20.43 1.81 6.37
CA GLN A 169 20.31 0.96 7.56
C GLN A 169 19.33 -0.19 7.30
N ASP A 170 19.61 -1.34 7.89
CA ASP A 170 18.66 -2.45 7.93
C ASP A 170 17.48 -2.13 8.87
N PRO A 171 16.27 -2.64 8.60
CA PRO A 171 15.16 -2.51 9.52
C PRO A 171 15.48 -3.11 10.89
N LEU A 172 15.19 -2.37 11.95
CA LEU A 172 15.40 -2.85 13.32
C LEU A 172 14.52 -4.07 13.63
N PRO A 173 14.98 -5.03 14.45
CA PRO A 173 14.12 -6.13 14.92
C PRO A 173 12.98 -5.61 15.82
N ILE A 174 11.89 -6.37 15.94
CA ILE A 174 10.71 -5.97 16.73
C ILE A 174 11.08 -5.57 18.16
N SER A 175 11.98 -6.31 18.79
CA SER A 175 12.47 -6.06 20.16
C SER A 175 13.18 -4.71 20.37
N GLN A 176 13.57 -4.04 19.28
CA GLN A 176 14.23 -2.72 19.31
C GLN A 176 13.30 -1.59 18.83
N ARG A 177 12.07 -1.91 18.42
CA ARG A 177 11.08 -0.91 17.99
C ARG A 177 10.22 -0.50 19.17
N SER A 178 10.08 0.81 19.39
CA SER A 178 9.25 1.34 20.47
C SER A 178 7.84 1.71 19.97
N GLY A 179 6.90 1.82 20.89
CA GLY A 179 5.54 2.26 20.59
C GLY A 179 4.51 1.14 20.58
N LEU A 180 3.26 1.51 20.79
CA LEU A 180 2.14 0.61 21.06
C LEU A 180 2.02 -0.53 20.05
N LEU A 181 2.19 -0.24 18.75
CA LEU A 181 2.14 -1.24 17.69
C LEU A 181 3.18 -2.35 17.90
N TRP A 182 4.43 -1.97 18.14
CA TRP A 182 5.55 -2.91 18.24
C TRP A 182 5.64 -3.59 19.59
N GLU A 183 5.22 -2.91 20.67
CA GLU A 183 5.03 -3.53 21.98
C GLU A 183 3.98 -4.66 21.90
N PHE A 184 2.88 -4.43 21.19
CA PHE A 184 1.89 -5.45 20.97
C PHE A 184 2.42 -6.59 20.08
N ALA A 185 3.13 -6.28 18.99
CA ALA A 185 3.78 -7.28 18.14
C ALA A 185 4.73 -8.18 18.95
N ALA A 186 5.60 -7.59 19.78
CA ALA A 186 6.52 -8.31 20.67
C ALA A 186 5.77 -9.22 21.65
N SER A 187 4.63 -8.75 22.20
CA SER A 187 3.80 -9.54 23.11
C SER A 187 3.17 -10.77 22.43
N LEU A 188 2.89 -10.69 21.13
CA LEU A 188 2.39 -11.80 20.33
C LEU A 188 3.52 -12.77 19.93
N GLU A 189 4.69 -12.24 19.57
CA GLU A 189 5.89 -13.04 19.28
C GLU A 189 6.30 -13.90 20.49
N LEU A 190 6.22 -13.34 21.71
CA LEU A 190 6.43 -14.08 22.96
C LEU A 190 5.43 -15.22 23.22
N LYS A 191 4.32 -15.27 22.48
CA LYS A 191 3.31 -16.33 22.51
C LYS A 191 3.46 -17.31 21.34
N ASP A 192 4.63 -17.37 20.71
CA ASP A 192 4.94 -18.23 19.56
C ASP A 192 4.15 -17.90 18.27
N LEU A 193 3.63 -16.67 18.13
CA LEU A 193 3.11 -16.21 16.83
C LEU A 193 4.24 -15.71 15.95
N VAL A 194 4.25 -16.16 14.70
CA VAL A 194 5.16 -15.65 13.67
C VAL A 194 4.62 -14.31 13.17
N ILE A 195 5.38 -13.24 13.44
CA ILE A 195 5.06 -11.87 13.07
C ILE A 195 5.83 -11.44 11.82
N ASP A 196 5.09 -11.04 10.79
CA ASP A 196 5.65 -10.44 9.58
C ASP A 196 5.66 -8.90 9.70
N CYS A 197 6.83 -8.36 10.01
CA CYS A 197 7.10 -6.92 10.10
C CYS A 197 7.98 -6.41 8.95
N LYS A 198 8.27 -7.24 7.94
CA LYS A 198 9.25 -6.92 6.89
C LYS A 198 8.71 -5.82 6.00
N SER A 199 9.47 -4.72 5.88
CA SER A 199 9.09 -3.53 5.09
C SER A 199 7.81 -2.83 5.52
N TYR A 200 7.39 -3.02 6.78
CA TYR A 200 6.33 -2.24 7.40
C TYR A 200 6.91 -1.27 8.43
N SER A 201 6.42 -0.03 8.42
CA SER A 201 6.73 1.03 9.38
C SER A 201 5.62 1.28 10.38
N THR A 202 4.37 1.08 9.99
CA THR A 202 3.17 1.39 10.76
C THR A 202 2.16 0.26 10.76
N CYS A 203 2.59 -0.94 10.38
CA CYS A 203 1.76 -2.13 10.33
C CYS A 203 2.59 -3.37 10.70
N PHE A 204 1.94 -4.44 11.14
CA PHE A 204 2.52 -5.77 11.06
C PHE A 204 1.43 -6.77 10.69
N ARG A 205 1.85 -7.92 10.16
CA ARG A 205 0.97 -8.96 9.68
C ARG A 205 1.18 -10.27 10.43
N VAL A 206 0.10 -10.98 10.70
CA VAL A 206 0.11 -12.37 11.15
C VAL A 206 -0.57 -13.20 10.07
N HIS A 207 0.15 -14.11 9.42
CA HIS A 207 -0.41 -14.94 8.34
C HIS A 207 -0.67 -16.36 8.84
N ARG A 208 -1.87 -16.91 8.60
CA ARG A 208 -2.25 -18.24 9.12
C ARG A 208 -1.28 -19.34 8.71
N SER A 209 -0.91 -19.39 7.43
CA SER A 209 -0.04 -20.45 6.88
C SER A 209 1.41 -20.42 7.38
N GLN A 210 1.81 -19.39 8.14
CA GLN A 210 3.14 -19.29 8.73
C GLN A 210 3.18 -19.80 10.17
N GLN A 211 2.02 -20.08 10.76
CA GLN A 211 1.92 -20.42 12.17
C GLN A 211 2.18 -21.91 12.42
N SER A 212 2.73 -22.23 13.60
CA SER A 212 2.73 -23.60 14.12
C SER A 212 1.31 -24.03 14.51
N LYS A 213 1.08 -25.32 14.85
CA LYS A 213 -0.24 -25.78 15.35
C LYS A 213 -0.74 -24.97 16.56
N GLN A 214 0.16 -24.62 17.47
CA GLN A 214 -0.18 -23.76 18.63
C GLN A 214 -0.46 -22.32 18.18
N GLY A 215 0.34 -21.80 17.24
CA GLY A 215 0.12 -20.48 16.65
C GLY A 215 -1.17 -20.38 15.84
N GLU A 216 -1.65 -21.46 15.21
CA GLU A 216 -2.95 -21.51 14.52
C GLU A 216 -4.11 -21.30 15.50
N GLN A 217 -4.06 -21.94 16.67
CA GLN A 217 -5.07 -21.72 17.71
C GLN A 217 -5.07 -20.27 18.21
N LEU A 218 -3.88 -19.68 18.40
CA LEU A 218 -3.75 -18.27 18.80
C LEU A 218 -4.19 -17.31 17.70
N PHE A 219 -3.93 -17.63 16.44
CA PHE A 219 -4.43 -16.89 15.29
C PHE A 219 -5.96 -16.90 15.27
N ASP A 220 -6.58 -18.06 15.51
CA ASP A 220 -8.04 -18.16 15.61
C ASP A 220 -8.59 -17.39 16.81
N ASP A 221 -7.86 -17.36 17.93
CA ASP A 221 -8.24 -16.57 19.09
C ASP A 221 -8.15 -15.05 18.81
N LEU A 222 -7.16 -14.59 18.04
CA LEU A 222 -7.09 -13.21 17.53
C LEU A 222 -8.24 -12.91 16.57
N LEU A 223 -8.49 -13.78 15.59
CA LEU A 223 -9.51 -13.62 14.57
C LEU A 223 -10.92 -13.54 15.17
N ASN A 224 -11.18 -14.36 16.19
CA ASN A 224 -12.47 -14.40 16.89
C ASN A 224 -12.56 -13.38 18.05
N GLY A 225 -11.57 -12.51 18.22
CA GLY A 225 -11.57 -11.44 19.22
C GLY A 225 -11.42 -11.90 20.68
N LYS A 226 -10.99 -13.14 20.93
CA LYS A 226 -10.66 -13.62 22.28
C LYS A 226 -9.38 -12.96 22.82
N ILE A 227 -8.45 -12.65 21.92
CA ILE A 227 -7.31 -11.78 22.20
C ILE A 227 -7.66 -10.39 21.66
N SER A 228 -7.87 -9.43 22.56
CA SER A 228 -8.26 -8.08 22.19
C SER A 228 -7.09 -7.30 21.60
N CYS A 229 -7.39 -6.53 20.55
CA CYS A 229 -6.48 -5.52 20.04
C CYS A 229 -6.39 -4.37 21.06
N PRO A 230 -5.19 -3.91 21.44
CA PRO A 230 -5.03 -2.80 22.36
C PRO A 230 -5.76 -1.52 21.90
N PRO A 231 -6.33 -0.72 22.82
CA PRO A 231 -6.88 0.58 22.48
C PRO A 231 -5.83 1.46 21.78
N GLY A 232 -6.17 2.06 20.64
CA GLY A 232 -5.25 2.85 19.81
C GLY A 232 -4.70 2.08 18.60
N LEU A 233 -4.92 0.77 18.54
CA LEU A 233 -4.70 -0.05 17.35
C LEU A 233 -6.05 -0.47 16.72
N ALA A 234 -5.99 -0.88 15.47
CA ALA A 234 -7.07 -1.48 14.71
C ALA A 234 -6.55 -2.68 13.93
N THR A 235 -7.48 -3.50 13.45
CA THR A 235 -7.17 -4.69 12.67
C THR A 235 -8.02 -4.78 11.42
N SER A 236 -7.47 -5.44 10.39
CA SER A 236 -8.22 -5.89 9.22
C SER A 236 -7.78 -7.30 8.84
N THR A 237 -8.68 -8.05 8.21
CA THR A 237 -8.38 -9.37 7.66
C THR A 237 -8.32 -9.31 6.14
N ASN A 238 -7.29 -9.91 5.56
CA ASN A 238 -7.16 -10.05 4.11
C ASN A 238 -6.24 -11.22 3.74
N LEU A 239 -6.56 -11.95 2.67
CA LEU A 239 -5.73 -13.03 2.11
C LEU A 239 -5.24 -14.05 3.15
N GLY A 240 -6.08 -14.42 4.13
CA GLY A 240 -5.71 -15.37 5.19
C GLY A 240 -4.75 -14.82 6.26
N ALA A 241 -4.64 -13.49 6.35
CA ALA A 241 -3.83 -12.79 7.34
C ALA A 241 -4.64 -11.76 8.14
N ILE A 242 -4.11 -11.41 9.31
CA ILE A 242 -4.59 -10.31 10.15
C ILE A 242 -3.51 -9.23 10.12
N ASP A 243 -3.89 -8.04 9.69
CA ASP A 243 -3.06 -6.83 9.74
C ASP A 243 -3.40 -6.02 10.98
N PHE A 244 -2.38 -5.52 11.68
CA PHE A 244 -2.50 -4.65 12.84
C PHE A 244 -1.83 -3.32 12.53
N TYR A 245 -2.49 -2.22 12.87
CA TYR A 245 -2.01 -0.86 12.56
C TYR A 245 -2.67 0.16 13.50
N PRO A 246 -2.13 1.39 13.65
CA PRO A 246 -2.75 2.44 14.46
C PRO A 246 -4.21 2.72 14.06
N THR A 247 -5.14 2.95 15.00
CA THR A 247 -6.58 3.13 14.67
C THR A 247 -6.85 4.24 13.65
N ALA A 248 -6.00 5.28 13.65
CA ALA A 248 -6.15 6.40 12.73
C ALA A 248 -5.55 6.14 11.33
N SER A 249 -4.83 5.04 11.10
CA SER A 249 -4.47 4.60 9.75
C SER A 249 -5.66 3.84 9.15
N GLY A 250 -6.29 4.47 8.15
CA GLY A 250 -7.56 4.05 7.58
C GLY A 250 -7.48 2.92 6.56
N LYS A 251 -7.92 1.72 6.97
CA LYS A 251 -8.64 0.76 6.11
C LYS A 251 -9.49 -0.15 7.00
N LYS A 252 -10.65 0.31 7.48
CA LYS A 252 -11.59 -0.59 8.18
C LYS A 252 -12.44 -1.30 7.13
N ASN A 253 -12.19 -2.59 6.90
CA ASN A 253 -13.14 -3.44 6.20
C ASN A 253 -14.30 -3.69 7.17
N TRP A 254 -15.47 -3.13 6.89
CA TRP A 254 -16.73 -3.44 7.59
C TRP A 254 -17.37 -4.68 6.99
#